data_AF-A0AAX4K3P4-F1
#
_entry.id   AF-A0AAX4K3P4-F1
#
_cell.length_a   1.000
_cell.length_b   1.000
_cell.length_c   1.000
_cell.angle_alpha   90.00
_cell.angle_beta   90.00
_cell.angle_gamma   90.00
#
_symmetry.space_group_name_H-M   'P 1'
#
loop_
_entity.id
_entity.type
_entity.pdbx_description
1 polymer ?
#
loop_
_entity_poly.entity_id
_entity_poly.type
_entity_poly.pdbx_seq_one_letter_code
_entity_poly.pdbx_strand_id
1 'polypeptide(L)'
;MASSSSKIRAFELQSKSKQDLLTQLNELKTELASLRVQKIAGGSASKLTKINTVRKSIARVLTVINHKQRDNLREFYNKSKYLPLDLRYKKTRAIRRRLTHKEANAITEKQHKKNIHFPQRKYALKA
;
A
#
# COMPACT_ATOMS: atom_id res chain seq x y z
N MET A 1 -27.39 25.41 1.84
CA MET A 1 -27.16 23.94 1.86
C MET A 1 -26.38 23.54 0.61
N ALA A 2 -25.06 23.48 0.68
CA ALA A 2 -24.19 23.31 -0.48
C ALA A 2 -24.22 21.86 -1.00
N SER A 3 -25.28 21.51 -1.73
CA SER A 3 -25.34 20.34 -2.60
C SER A 3 -24.47 20.59 -3.83
N SER A 4 -23.20 20.24 -3.74
CA SER A 4 -22.45 19.83 -4.93
C SER A 4 -22.04 18.38 -4.74
N SER A 5 -22.42 17.54 -5.71
CA SER A 5 -21.98 16.15 -5.89
C SER A 5 -20.47 16.16 -6.19
N SER A 6 -19.71 16.61 -5.18
CA SER A 6 -18.32 16.98 -5.28
C SER A 6 -17.48 15.71 -5.23
N LYS A 7 -16.55 15.64 -6.18
CA LYS A 7 -15.53 14.60 -6.27
C LYS A 7 -14.87 14.41 -4.90
N ILE A 8 -15.14 13.27 -4.26
CA ILE A 8 -14.55 12.93 -2.95
C ILE A 8 -13.03 12.94 -3.05
N ARG A 9 -12.37 13.68 -2.17
CA ARG A 9 -10.91 13.75 -2.08
C ARG A 9 -10.40 12.77 -1.02
N ALA A 10 -9.26 12.15 -1.27
CA ALA A 10 -8.76 11.07 -0.42
C ALA A 10 -8.34 11.58 0.98
N PHE A 11 -7.79 12.79 1.09
CA PHE A 11 -7.35 13.34 2.39
C PHE A 11 -8.53 13.55 3.35
N GLU A 12 -9.71 13.92 2.83
CA GLU A 12 -10.94 14.11 3.62
C GLU A 12 -11.46 12.80 4.21
N LEU A 13 -11.10 11.66 3.61
CA LEU A 13 -11.49 10.33 4.08
C LEU A 13 -10.53 9.78 5.14
N GLN A 14 -9.29 10.29 5.18
CA GLN A 14 -8.28 9.79 6.13
C GLN A 14 -8.59 10.17 7.58
N SER A 15 -9.26 11.30 7.83
CA SER A 15 -9.65 11.72 9.17
C SER A 15 -10.91 11.01 9.71
N LYS A 16 -11.71 10.38 8.85
CA LYS A 16 -12.99 9.74 9.23
C LYS A 16 -12.81 8.39 9.92
N SER A 17 -13.78 8.00 10.74
CA SER A 17 -13.79 6.68 11.38
C SER A 17 -14.11 5.56 10.36
N LYS A 18 -13.84 4.30 10.72
CA LYS A 18 -14.18 3.15 9.88
C LYS A 18 -15.70 3.04 9.65
N GLN A 19 -16.50 3.33 10.67
CA GLN A 19 -17.96 3.26 10.59
C GLN A 19 -18.49 4.31 9.61
N ASP A 20 -17.98 5.55 9.69
CA ASP A 20 -18.37 6.65 8.78
C ASP A 20 -17.99 6.35 7.32
N LEU A 21 -16.86 5.68 7.10
CA LEU A 21 -16.46 5.28 5.75
C LEU A 21 -17.36 4.16 5.19
N LEU A 22 -17.88 3.28 6.04
CA LEU A 22 -18.80 2.21 5.63
C LEU A 22 -20.20 2.75 5.33
N THR A 23 -20.70 3.70 6.12
CA THR A 23 -21.98 4.37 5.84
C THR A 23 -21.89 5.14 4.52
N GLN A 24 -20.85 5.96 4.34
CA GLN A 24 -20.61 6.70 3.10
C GLN A 24 -20.45 5.77 1.89
N LEU A 25 -19.82 4.61 2.06
CA LEU A 25 -19.70 3.60 1.00
C LEU A 25 -21.06 3.03 0.59
N ASN A 26 -21.95 2.75 1.55
CA ASN A 26 -23.27 2.21 1.26
C ASN A 26 -24.15 3.24 0.54
N GLU A 27 -24.12 4.50 0.95
CA GLU A 27 -24.81 5.61 0.28
C GLU A 27 -24.35 5.77 -1.19
N LEU A 28 -23.04 5.72 -1.43
CA LEU A 28 -22.51 5.80 -2.81
C LEU A 28 -22.92 4.59 -3.66
N LYS A 29 -23.05 3.40 -3.06
CA LYS A 29 -23.52 2.20 -3.77
C LYS A 29 -25.00 2.29 -4.13
N THR A 30 -25.84 2.79 -3.23
CA THR A 30 -27.28 2.98 -3.51
C THR A 30 -27.49 4.06 -4.57
N GLU A 31 -26.73 5.17 -4.51
CA GLU A 31 -26.73 6.20 -5.54
C GLU A 31 -26.34 5.61 -6.91
N LEU A 32 -25.25 4.83 -6.95
CA LEU A 32 -24.79 4.18 -8.19
C LEU A 32 -25.83 3.21 -8.75
N ALA A 33 -26.52 2.45 -7.91
CA ALA A 33 -27.59 1.55 -8.33
C ALA A 33 -28.76 2.34 -8.95
N SER A 34 -29.19 3.42 -8.31
CA SER A 34 -30.22 4.33 -8.83
C SER A 34 -29.84 4.93 -10.19
N LEU A 35 -28.59 5.40 -10.34
CA LEU A 35 -28.08 5.95 -11.59
C LEU A 35 -28.03 4.89 -12.72
N ARG A 36 -27.79 3.62 -12.39
CA ARG A 36 -27.82 2.53 -13.39
C ARG A 36 -29.23 2.23 -13.88
N VAL A 37 -30.23 2.23 -13.00
CA VAL A 37 -31.63 2.06 -13.40
C VAL A 37 -32.07 3.22 -14.28
N GLN A 38 -31.73 4.46 -13.90
CA GLN A 38 -32.04 5.64 -14.71
C GLN A 38 -31.36 5.63 -16.08
N LYS A 39 -30.15 5.05 -16.20
CA LYS A 39 -29.49 4.86 -17.49
C LYS A 39 -30.32 3.96 -18.42
N ILE A 40 -30.95 2.91 -17.90
CA ILE A 40 -31.77 1.99 -18.68
C ILE A 40 -33.08 2.65 -19.10
N ALA A 41 -33.71 3.40 -18.20
CA ALA A 41 -34.97 4.10 -18.44
C ALA A 41 -34.84 5.35 -19.34
N GLY A 42 -33.67 5.62 -19.94
CA GLY A 42 -33.47 6.77 -20.82
C GLY A 42 -33.27 8.12 -20.11
N GLY A 43 -32.61 8.12 -18.95
CA GLY A 43 -32.39 9.33 -18.14
C GLY A 43 -31.49 10.39 -18.80
N SER A 44 -31.56 11.62 -18.26
CA SER A 44 -30.79 12.79 -18.73
C SER A 44 -29.26 12.57 -18.76
N ALA A 45 -28.60 13.14 -19.78
CA ALA A 45 -27.14 13.11 -19.96
C ALA A 45 -26.35 13.59 -18.74
N SER A 46 -26.85 14.60 -18.00
CA SER A 46 -26.20 15.12 -16.79
C SER A 46 -26.16 14.11 -15.64
N LYS A 47 -27.11 13.18 -15.58
CA LYS A 47 -27.14 12.09 -14.59
C LYS A 47 -26.23 10.94 -15.01
N LEU A 48 -26.08 10.70 -16.32
CA LEU A 48 -25.19 9.67 -16.87
C LEU A 48 -23.71 9.98 -16.61
N THR A 49 -23.29 11.25 -16.71
CA THR A 49 -21.90 11.65 -16.44
C THR A 49 -21.49 11.44 -14.98
N LYS A 50 -22.44 11.49 -14.04
CA LYS A 50 -22.22 11.21 -12.61
C LYS A 50 -21.84 9.77 -12.31
N ILE A 51 -22.18 8.80 -13.17
CA ILE A 51 -21.84 7.39 -12.95
C ILE A 51 -20.31 7.21 -12.81
N ASN A 52 -19.53 7.91 -13.63
CA ASN A 52 -18.07 7.84 -13.58
C ASN A 52 -17.51 8.44 -12.28
N THR A 53 -18.05 9.57 -11.84
CA THR A 53 -17.60 10.24 -10.63
C THR A 53 -17.91 9.40 -9.39
N VAL A 54 -19.13 8.86 -9.28
CA VAL A 54 -19.54 7.99 -8.17
C VAL A 54 -18.72 6.70 -8.13
N ARG A 55 -18.46 6.06 -9.29
CA ARG A 55 -17.56 4.88 -9.36
C ARG A 55 -16.16 5.17 -8.83
N LYS A 56 -15.56 6.29 -9.24
CA LYS A 56 -14.24 6.71 -8.77
C LYS A 56 -14.25 7.05 -7.28
N SER A 57 -15.34 7.64 -6.78
CA SER A 57 -15.53 7.91 -5.36
C SER A 57 -15.60 6.62 -4.52
N ILE A 58 -16.38 5.61 -4.94
CA ILE A 58 -16.44 4.30 -4.28
C ILE A 58 -15.04 3.66 -4.21
N ALA A 59 -14.30 3.69 -5.33
CA ALA A 59 -12.95 3.15 -5.36
C ALA A 59 -12.00 3.86 -4.38
N ARG A 60 -12.10 5.19 -4.23
CA ARG A 60 -11.31 5.94 -3.25
C ARG A 60 -11.65 5.56 -1.81
N VAL A 61 -12.93 5.44 -1.47
CA VAL A 61 -13.36 5.04 -0.12
C VAL A 61 -12.85 3.63 0.22
N LEU A 62 -13.01 2.67 -0.68
CA LEU A 62 -12.47 1.32 -0.51
C LEU A 62 -10.94 1.31 -0.35
N THR A 63 -10.24 2.15 -1.11
CA THR A 63 -8.77 2.27 -1.02
C THR A 63 -8.34 2.75 0.36
N VAL A 64 -9.00 3.78 0.92
CA VAL A 64 -8.69 4.31 2.25
C VAL A 64 -9.01 3.30 3.36
N ILE A 65 -10.14 2.58 3.26
CA ILE A 65 -10.49 1.50 4.20
C ILE A 65 -9.41 0.42 4.19
N ASN A 66 -9.01 -0.06 3.00
CA ASN A 66 -8.00 -1.10 2.86
C ASN A 66 -6.61 -0.63 3.33
N HIS A 67 -6.26 0.63 3.09
CA HIS A 67 -5.01 1.22 3.56
C HIS A 67 -4.95 1.20 5.09
N LYS A 68 -5.97 1.78 5.75
CA LYS A 68 -6.06 1.79 7.22
C LYS A 68 -6.05 0.39 7.82
N GLN A 69 -6.79 -0.55 7.22
CA GLN A 69 -6.79 -1.94 7.68
C GLN A 69 -5.40 -2.58 7.57
N ARG A 70 -4.69 -2.37 6.45
CA ARG A 70 -3.34 -2.90 6.25
C ARG A 70 -2.32 -2.27 7.20
N ASP A 71 -2.42 -0.97 7.48
CA ASP A 71 -1.52 -0.27 8.40
C ASP A 71 -1.70 -0.79 9.82
N ASN A 72 -2.94 -0.88 10.31
CA ASN A 72 -3.23 -1.44 11.62
C ASN A 72 -2.70 -2.89 11.76
N LEU A 73 -2.81 -3.71 10.69
CA LEU A 73 -2.25 -5.06 10.68
C LEU A 73 -0.71 -5.05 10.68
N ARG A 74 -0.06 -4.10 9.99
CA ARG A 74 1.40 -3.94 10.03
C ARG A 74 1.89 -3.54 11.42
N GLU A 75 1.16 -2.67 12.11
CA GLU A 75 1.45 -2.28 13.48
C GLU A 75 1.28 -3.45 14.44
N PHE A 76 0.17 -4.19 14.33
CA PHE A 76 -0.10 -5.38 15.15
C PHE A 76 0.99 -6.46 15.00
N TYR A 77 1.38 -6.78 13.77
CA TYR A 77 2.44 -7.76 13.50
C TYR A 77 3.86 -7.17 13.53
N ASN A 78 4.03 -5.94 14.00
CA ASN A 78 5.34 -5.32 14.07
C ASN A 78 6.26 -6.16 14.98
N LYS A 79 7.50 -6.39 14.55
CA LYS A 79 8.51 -7.22 15.24
C LYS A 79 8.13 -8.71 15.44
N SER A 80 6.98 -9.16 14.95
CA SER A 80 6.63 -10.58 14.97
C SER A 80 7.51 -11.38 14.01
N LYS A 81 8.00 -12.55 14.44
CA LYS A 81 8.81 -13.44 13.58
C LYS A 81 8.05 -13.91 12.33
N TYR A 82 6.76 -14.21 12.48
CA TYR A 82 5.92 -14.73 11.41
C TYR A 82 4.91 -13.69 10.95
N LEU A 83 5.14 -13.19 9.72
CA LEU A 83 4.20 -12.30 9.03
C LEU A 83 3.29 -13.11 8.09
N PRO A 84 2.00 -12.72 7.98
CA PRO A 84 1.13 -13.15 6.88
C PRO A 84 1.77 -12.87 5.52
N LEU A 85 1.53 -13.73 4.52
CA LEU A 85 2.13 -13.61 3.18
C LEU A 85 1.86 -12.25 2.52
N ASP A 86 0.67 -11.67 2.76
CA ASP A 86 0.24 -10.38 2.20
C ASP A 86 1.01 -9.16 2.72
N LEU A 87 1.62 -9.29 3.90
CA LEU A 87 2.41 -8.23 4.55
C LEU A 87 3.92 -8.39 4.28
N ARG A 88 4.36 -9.57 3.82
CA ARG A 88 5.77 -9.81 3.47
C ARG A 88 6.18 -8.95 2.29
N TYR A 89 7.43 -8.52 2.29
CA TYR A 89 7.98 -7.76 1.17
C TYR A 89 8.03 -8.63 -0.10
N LYS A 90 7.52 -8.09 -1.21
CA LYS A 90 7.46 -8.79 -2.50
C LYS A 90 8.83 -8.71 -3.20
N LYS A 91 9.59 -9.81 -3.10
CA LYS A 91 10.86 -10.05 -3.81
C LYS A 91 10.73 -11.23 -4.77
N THR A 92 11.66 -11.35 -5.72
CA THR A 92 11.77 -12.54 -6.55
C THR A 92 12.09 -13.77 -5.69
N ARG A 93 11.74 -14.97 -6.18
CA ARG A 93 12.01 -16.23 -5.48
C ARG A 93 13.51 -16.42 -5.20
N ALA A 94 14.35 -16.09 -6.19
CA ALA A 94 15.81 -16.14 -6.05
C ALA A 94 16.32 -15.24 -4.91
N ILE A 95 15.87 -13.98 -4.85
CA ILE A 95 16.27 -13.05 -3.78
C ILE A 95 15.78 -13.51 -2.40
N ARG A 96 14.64 -14.21 -2.30
CA ARG A 96 14.16 -14.76 -1.02
C ARG A 96 14.94 -16.00 -0.55
N ARG A 97 15.61 -16.72 -1.46
CA ARG A 97 16.34 -17.96 -1.17
C ARG A 97 17.84 -17.78 -0.99
N ARG A 98 18.42 -16.67 -1.45
CA ARG A 98 19.83 -16.36 -1.24
C ARG A 98 20.15 -16.15 0.24
N LEU A 99 21.42 -16.37 0.60
CA LEU A 99 21.95 -16.07 1.93
C LEU A 99 21.76 -14.60 2.31
N THR A 100 21.65 -14.34 3.61
CA THR A 100 21.70 -12.97 4.14
C THR A 100 23.08 -12.36 3.93
N HIS A 101 23.16 -11.03 3.93
CA HIS A 101 24.43 -10.33 3.77
C HIS A 101 25.45 -10.70 4.87
N LYS A 102 24.96 -10.98 6.09
CA LYS A 102 25.80 -11.41 7.21
C LYS A 102 26.37 -12.82 6.99
N GLU A 103 25.54 -13.74 6.50
CA GLU A 103 25.97 -15.12 6.19
C GLU A 103 26.95 -15.15 5.00
N ALA A 104 26.67 -14.40 3.95
CA ALA A 104 27.53 -14.33 2.77
C ALA A 104 28.92 -13.74 3.07
N ASN A 105 29.00 -12.80 4.01
CA ASN A 105 30.24 -12.19 4.47
C ASN A 105 30.75 -12.80 5.79
N ALA A 106 30.24 -13.96 6.21
CA ALA A 106 30.73 -14.61 7.42
C ALA A 106 32.17 -15.09 7.16
N ILE A 107 33.10 -14.56 7.94
CA ILE A 107 34.53 -14.88 7.84
C ILE A 107 34.90 -15.81 9.00
N THR A 108 35.70 -16.84 8.73
CA THR A 108 36.22 -17.72 9.78
C THR A 108 37.19 -16.98 10.70
N GLU A 109 37.33 -17.40 11.95
CA GLU A 109 38.25 -16.76 12.89
C GLU A 109 39.70 -16.70 12.37
N LYS A 110 40.13 -17.75 11.66
CA LYS A 110 41.45 -17.80 11.01
C LYS A 110 41.61 -16.69 9.96
N GLN A 111 40.62 -16.52 9.09
CA GLN A 111 40.67 -15.49 8.05
C GLN A 111 40.51 -14.09 8.65
N HIS A 112 39.71 -13.92 9.72
CA HIS A 112 39.59 -12.66 10.44
C HIS A 112 40.93 -12.23 11.05
N LYS A 113 41.63 -13.14 11.74
CA LYS A 113 43.00 -12.91 12.23
C LYS A 113 43.93 -12.51 11.09
N LYS A 114 43.93 -13.24 9.97
CA LYS A 114 44.76 -12.90 8.80
C LYS A 114 44.49 -11.49 8.26
N ASN A 115 43.21 -11.12 8.13
CA ASN A 115 42.81 -9.80 7.64
C ASN A 115 43.23 -8.66 8.58
N ILE A 116 43.19 -8.87 9.91
CA ILE A 116 43.67 -7.90 10.89
C ILE A 116 45.19 -7.68 10.76
N HIS A 117 45.95 -8.77 10.66
CA HIS A 117 47.41 -8.69 10.64
C HIS A 117 47.95 -8.21 9.29
N PHE A 118 47.28 -8.54 8.18
CA PHE A 118 47.73 -8.21 6.82
C PHE A 118 46.62 -7.53 6.00
N PRO A 119 46.25 -6.28 6.33
CA PRO A 119 45.29 -5.53 5.55
C PRO A 119 45.87 -5.16 4.17
N GLN A 120 45.02 -5.09 3.15
CA GLN A 120 45.42 -4.61 1.84
C GLN A 120 45.77 -3.12 1.94
N ARG A 121 47.05 -2.79 1.73
CA ARG A 121 47.55 -1.42 1.78
C ARG A 121 47.58 -0.81 0.38
N LYS A 122 47.19 0.46 0.28
CA LYS A 122 47.41 1.26 -0.94
C LYS A 122 48.81 1.84 -0.88
N TYR A 123 49.60 1.67 -1.93
CA TYR A 123 50.93 2.25 -2.06
C TYR A 123 51.14 2.72 -3.50
N ALA A 124 52.07 3.66 -3.68
CA ALA A 124 52.53 4.13 -4.98
C ALA A 124 54.06 4.23 -4.94
N LEU A 125 54.70 3.97 -6.08
CA LEU A 125 56.13 4.14 -6.25
C LEU A 125 56.40 5.53 -6.81
N LYS A 126 57.38 6.21 -6.22
CA LYS A 126 57.86 7.49 -6.74
C LYS A 126 58.72 7.19 -7.97
N ALA A 127 58.53 7.98 -9.03
CA ALA A 127 59.42 7.98 -10.19
C ALA A 127 60.78 8.58 -9.83
#